data_AF-A0A835NQD3-F1
#
_entry.id   AF-A0A835NQD3-F1
#
_cell.length_a   1.000
_cell.length_b   1.000
_cell.length_c   1.000
_cell.angle_alpha   90.00
_cell.angle_beta   90.00
_cell.angle_gamma   90.00
#
_symmetry.space_group_name_H-M   'P 1'
#
loop_
_entity.id
_entity.type
_entity.pdbx_description
1 polymer ?
#
loop_
_entity_poly.entity_id
_entity_poly.type
_entity_poly.pdbx_seq_one_letter_code
_entity_poly.pdbx_strand_id
1 'polypeptide(L)'
;MVPTYVQDVLRAQLAAEVHQVLCQHGGHMYVCGDVTMATEVLQTVQHILAQEGDMTLGQAGDVISELRDKNRYHEDIFGLTFRTQEVALRIRSQSFSLQERRPPGPP
;
A
#
# COMPACT_ATOMS: atom_id res chain seq x y z
N MET A 1 -13.64 -15.55 -14.93
CA MET A 1 -12.83 -14.31 -15.01
C MET A 1 -12.42 -13.96 -13.60
N VAL A 2 -11.12 -13.73 -13.36
CA VAL A 2 -10.62 -13.30 -12.04
C VAL A 2 -10.98 -11.83 -11.86
N PRO A 3 -11.52 -11.39 -10.70
CA PRO A 3 -11.83 -9.98 -10.47
C PRO A 3 -10.56 -9.12 -10.56
N THR A 4 -10.68 -7.96 -11.18
CA THR A 4 -9.60 -6.97 -11.33
C THR A 4 -9.80 -5.85 -10.32
N TYR A 5 -8.76 -5.54 -9.55
CA TYR A 5 -8.73 -4.41 -8.63
C TYR A 5 -7.88 -3.26 -9.17
N VAL A 6 -7.96 -2.10 -8.53
CA VAL A 6 -7.20 -0.90 -8.94
C VAL A 6 -5.70 -1.13 -8.91
N GLN A 7 -5.17 -1.86 -7.93
CA GLN A 7 -3.76 -2.25 -7.86
C GLN A 7 -3.33 -3.16 -9.01
N ASP A 8 -4.24 -3.99 -9.55
CA ASP A 8 -3.93 -4.84 -10.70
C ASP A 8 -3.79 -4.00 -11.96
N VAL A 9 -4.65 -2.98 -12.13
CA VAL A 9 -4.55 -2.02 -13.23
C VAL A 9 -3.26 -1.21 -13.14
N LEU A 10 -2.93 -0.69 -11.95
CA LEU A 10 -1.68 0.05 -11.73
C LEU A 10 -0.47 -0.78 -12.16
N ARG A 11 -0.39 -2.03 -11.70
CA ARG A 11 0.73 -2.92 -11.98
C ARG A 11 0.80 -3.34 -13.44
N ALA A 12 -0.33 -3.73 -14.03
CA ALA A 12 -0.34 -4.34 -15.35
C ALA A 12 -0.36 -3.33 -16.50
N GLN A 13 -0.89 -2.13 -16.29
CA GLN A 13 -1.17 -1.17 -17.37
C GLN A 13 -0.47 0.17 -17.19
N LEU A 14 -0.18 0.60 -15.96
CA LEU A 14 0.24 1.98 -15.67
C LEU A 14 1.61 2.08 -14.99
N ALA A 15 2.35 0.98 -14.82
CA ALA A 15 3.59 0.96 -14.04
C ALA A 15 4.60 2.06 -14.46
N ALA A 16 4.94 2.10 -15.75
CA ALA A 16 5.85 3.11 -16.28
C ALA A 16 5.32 4.55 -16.10
N GLU A 17 4.02 4.75 -16.32
CA GLU A 17 3.39 6.07 -16.18
C GLU A 17 3.40 6.56 -14.74
N VAL A 18 3.10 5.68 -13.77
CA VAL A 18 3.19 6.02 -12.33
C VAL A 18 4.59 6.49 -11.98
N HIS A 19 5.63 5.75 -12.41
CA HIS A 19 7.01 6.16 -12.16
C HIS A 19 7.34 7.51 -12.82
N GLN A 20 6.98 7.71 -14.09
CA GLN A 20 7.22 8.97 -14.78
C GLN A 20 6.50 10.15 -14.13
N VAL A 21 5.21 10.02 -13.82
CA VAL A 21 4.40 11.08 -13.21
C VAL A 21 4.95 11.47 -11.83
N LEU A 22 5.27 10.48 -10.99
CA LEU A 22 5.70 10.74 -9.62
C LEU A 22 7.16 11.18 -9.52
N CYS A 23 8.07 10.59 -10.30
CA CYS A 23 9.50 10.87 -10.17
C CYS A 23 10.00 11.96 -11.12
N GLN A 24 9.41 12.10 -12.32
CA GLN A 24 9.98 12.95 -13.38
C GLN A 24 9.16 14.21 -13.65
N HIS A 25 7.83 14.10 -13.65
CA HIS A 25 6.95 15.19 -14.07
C HIS A 25 6.39 16.06 -12.94
N GLY A 26 6.74 15.78 -11.69
CA GLY A 26 6.22 16.57 -10.57
C GLY A 26 4.73 16.31 -10.28
N GLY A 27 4.16 15.21 -10.78
CA GLY A 27 2.74 14.89 -10.64
C GLY A 27 2.33 14.43 -9.24
N HIS A 28 1.03 14.16 -9.09
CA HIS A 28 0.39 13.85 -7.81
C HIS A 28 -0.34 12.50 -7.85
N MET A 29 -0.34 11.79 -6.72
CA MET A 29 -1.16 10.60 -6.50
C MET A 29 -2.26 10.93 -5.49
N TYR A 30 -3.49 10.49 -5.78
CA TYR A 30 -4.62 10.57 -4.85
C TYR A 30 -5.22 9.18 -4.67
N VAL A 31 -5.33 8.74 -3.43
CA VAL A 31 -5.88 7.44 -3.06
C VAL A 31 -7.01 7.65 -2.06
N CYS A 32 -8.22 7.26 -2.41
CA CYS A 32 -9.40 7.48 -1.57
C CYS A 32 -10.23 6.19 -1.47
N GLY A 33 -10.61 5.79 -0.26
CA GLY A 33 -11.48 4.65 -0.02
C GLY A 33 -11.15 3.82 1.22
N ASP A 34 -11.32 2.50 1.12
CA ASP A 34 -11.09 1.56 2.21
C ASP A 34 -9.62 1.51 2.64
N VAL A 35 -9.38 1.32 3.94
CA VAL A 35 -8.02 1.17 4.47
C VAL A 35 -7.25 -0.01 3.84
N THR A 36 -7.94 -1.11 3.53
CA THR A 36 -7.34 -2.28 2.88
C THR A 36 -6.93 -1.93 1.45
N MET A 37 -7.80 -1.26 0.70
CA MET A 37 -7.53 -0.83 -0.67
C MET A 37 -6.36 0.17 -0.70
N ALA A 38 -6.37 1.17 0.18
CA ALA A 38 -5.29 2.15 0.26
C ALA A 38 -3.94 1.49 0.58
N THR A 39 -3.93 0.50 1.48
CA THR A 39 -2.72 -0.28 1.82
C THR A 39 -2.20 -1.07 0.61
N GLU A 40 -3.07 -1.75 -0.13
CA GLU A 40 -2.69 -2.54 -1.30
C GLU A 40 -2.20 -1.66 -2.47
N VAL A 41 -2.82 -0.49 -2.65
CA VAL A 41 -2.37 0.52 -3.62
C VAL A 41 -0.99 1.04 -3.25
N LEU A 42 -0.76 1.42 -1.98
CA LEU A 42 0.54 1.89 -1.51
C LEU A 42 1.65 0.88 -1.77
N GLN A 43 1.42 -0.39 -1.40
CA GLN A 43 2.38 -1.48 -1.63
C GLN A 43 2.69 -1.68 -3.11
N THR A 44 1.67 -1.52 -3.95
CA THR A 44 1.81 -1.68 -5.41
C THR A 44 2.58 -0.51 -6.02
N VAL A 45 2.30 0.73 -5.61
CA VAL A 45 3.06 1.90 -6.04
C VAL A 45 4.52 1.78 -5.60
N GLN A 46 4.78 1.37 -4.36
CA GLN A 46 6.14 1.14 -3.87
C GLN A 46 6.89 0.10 -4.72
N HIS A 47 6.24 -1.00 -5.11
CA HIS A 47 6.81 -1.99 -6.02
C HIS A 47 7.10 -1.42 -7.40
N ILE A 48 6.16 -0.67 -7.97
CA ILE A 48 6.33 -0.03 -9.28
C ILE A 48 7.54 0.91 -9.26
N LEU A 49 7.66 1.76 -8.23
CA LEU A 49 8.79 2.68 -8.10
C LEU A 49 10.13 1.94 -7.93
N ALA A 50 10.14 0.84 -7.17
CA ALA A 50 11.33 0.00 -7.04
C ALA A 50 11.76 -0.63 -8.38
N GLN A 51 10.80 -1.14 -9.15
CA GLN A 51 11.06 -1.82 -10.42
C GLN A 51 11.45 -0.84 -11.55
N GLU A 52 10.65 0.22 -11.75
CA GLU A 52 10.86 1.18 -12.84
C GLU A 52 12.00 2.16 -12.57
N GLY A 53 12.31 2.40 -11.30
CA GLY A 53 13.36 3.32 -10.86
C GLY A 53 14.69 2.65 -10.49
N ASP A 54 14.83 1.33 -10.71
CA ASP A 54 16.00 0.53 -10.37
C ASP A 54 16.50 0.79 -8.93
N MET A 55 15.58 0.71 -7.97
CA MET A 55 15.84 1.00 -6.57
C MET A 55 15.26 -0.07 -5.65
N THR A 56 15.77 -0.14 -4.42
CA THR A 56 15.24 -1.05 -3.41
C THR A 56 13.84 -0.64 -2.94
N LEU A 57 13.07 -1.58 -2.39
CA LEU A 57 11.77 -1.26 -1.78
C LEU A 57 11.89 -0.23 -0.66
N GLY A 58 13.00 -0.23 0.10
CA GLY A 58 13.28 0.77 1.11
C GLY A 58 13.38 2.17 0.50
N GLN A 59 14.23 2.33 -0.51
CA GLN A 59 14.38 3.59 -1.24
C GLN A 59 13.07 4.05 -1.90
N ALA A 60 12.29 3.13 -2.48
CA ALA A 60 10.97 3.46 -3.01
C ALA A 60 10.00 3.94 -1.91
N GLY A 61 10.11 3.40 -0.70
CA GLY A 61 9.36 3.88 0.47
C GLY A 61 9.79 5.28 0.90
N ASP A 62 11.09 5.58 0.84
CA ASP A 62 11.62 6.92 1.11
C ASP A 62 11.11 7.93 0.06
N VAL A 63 11.06 7.56 -1.22
CA VAL A 63 10.48 8.40 -2.30
C VAL A 63 9.02 8.72 -2.02
N ILE A 64 8.21 7.73 -1.63
CA ILE A 64 6.79 7.98 -1.30
C ILE A 64 6.66 8.89 -0.07
N SER A 65 7.53 8.73 0.92
CA SER A 65 7.58 9.59 2.10
C SER A 65 7.89 11.04 1.71
N GLU A 66 8.88 11.25 0.84
CA GLU A 66 9.20 12.57 0.31
C GLU A 66 8.05 13.18 -0.50
N LEU A 67 7.31 12.37 -1.28
CA LEU A 67 6.12 12.82 -1.98
C LEU A 67 5.00 13.26 -1.02
N ARG A 68 4.82 12.59 0.12
CA ARG A 68 3.88 13.02 1.17
C ARG A 68 4.32 14.34 1.78
N ASP A 69 5.60 14.48 2.12
CA ASP A 69 6.16 15.71 2.69
C ASP A 69 6.03 16.91 1.73
N LYS A 70 6.14 16.66 0.41
CA LYS A 70 5.93 17.66 -0.64
C LYS A 70 4.46 17.87 -1.00
N ASN A 71 3.51 17.26 -0.28
CA ASN A 71 2.08 17.33 -0.55
C ASN A 71 1.69 16.86 -1.97
N ARG A 72 2.33 15.78 -2.43
CA ARG A 72 2.14 15.17 -3.75
C ARG A 72 1.59 13.75 -3.71
N TYR A 73 1.57 13.10 -2.54
CA TYR A 73 0.90 11.83 -2.33
C TYR A 73 -0.19 11.98 -1.27
N HIS A 74 -1.44 11.80 -1.67
CA HIS A 74 -2.62 12.13 -0.88
C HIS A 74 -3.43 10.88 -0.58
N GLU A 75 -3.81 10.70 0.67
CA GLU A 75 -4.62 9.56 1.14
C GLU A 75 -5.83 10.06 1.92
N ASP A 76 -7.03 9.64 1.52
CA ASP A 76 -8.29 9.90 2.22
C ASP A 76 -8.97 8.55 2.53
N ILE A 77 -8.85 8.11 3.79
CA ILE A 77 -9.17 6.74 4.20
C ILE A 77 -10.43 6.73 5.06
N PHE A 78 -11.45 6.00 4.60
CA PHE A 78 -12.76 5.91 5.26
C PHE A 78 -12.84 4.82 6.34
N GLY A 79 -11.73 4.15 6.66
CA GLY A 79 -11.68 3.03 7.59
C GLY A 79 -12.10 1.69 6.95
N LEU A 80 -12.67 0.78 7.75
CA LEU A 80 -13.14 -0.53 7.29
C LEU A 80 -14.56 -0.44 6.72
N THR A 81 -14.65 -0.24 5.42
CA THR A 81 -15.89 -0.03 4.66
C THR A 81 -16.21 -1.19 3.71
N PHE A 82 -15.21 -1.96 3.29
CA PHE A 82 -15.38 -3.13 2.43
C PHE A 82 -14.96 -4.42 3.13
N ARG A 83 -15.74 -5.49 2.91
CA ARG A 83 -15.50 -6.84 3.47
C ARG A 83 -15.19 -6.82 4.98
N THR A 84 -15.83 -5.93 5.71
CA THR A 84 -15.53 -5.63 7.12
C THR A 84 -15.49 -6.89 7.99
N GLN A 85 -16.43 -7.83 7.79
CA GLN A 85 -16.45 -9.09 8.56
C GLN A 85 -15.22 -9.96 8.29
N GLU A 86 -14.86 -10.16 7.02
CA GLU A 86 -13.71 -10.97 6.62
C GLU A 86 -12.41 -10.37 7.15
N VAL A 87 -12.22 -9.06 6.94
CA VAL A 87 -11.02 -8.34 7.38
C VAL A 87 -10.92 -8.33 8.91
N ALA A 88 -12.01 -8.04 9.62
CA ALA A 88 -12.01 -8.05 11.08
C ALA A 88 -11.78 -9.45 11.67
N LEU A 89 -12.27 -10.51 11.02
CA LEU A 89 -11.96 -11.88 11.41
C LEU A 89 -10.49 -12.21 11.20
N ARG A 90 -9.91 -11.83 10.06
CA ARG A 90 -8.49 -12.03 9.76
C ARG A 90 -7.57 -11.29 10.72
N ILE A 91 -7.88 -10.02 11.02
CA ILE A 91 -7.10 -9.23 11.99
C ILE A 91 -7.15 -9.92 13.36
N ARG A 92 -8.36 -10.28 13.84
CA ARG A 92 -8.51 -10.97 15.13
C ARG A 92 -7.73 -12.28 15.18
N SER A 93 -7.82 -13.12 14.16
CA SER A 93 -7.11 -14.41 14.14
C SER A 93 -5.59 -14.23 14.16
N GLN A 94 -5.05 -13.26 13.41
CA GLN A 94 -3.63 -12.92 13.44
C GLN A 94 -3.18 -12.43 14.82
N SER A 95 -3.98 -11.59 15.48
CA SER A 95 -3.66 -11.11 16.83
C SER A 95 -3.60 -12.25 17.85
N PHE A 96 -4.55 -13.19 17.80
CA PHE A 96 -4.53 -14.37 18.69
C PHE A 96 -3.29 -15.25 18.46
N SER A 97 -2.92 -15.52 17.20
CA SER A 97 -1.74 -16.32 16.88
C SER A 97 -0.42 -15.68 17.31
N LEU A 98 -0.33 -14.34 17.31
CA LEU A 98 0.83 -13.62 17.85
C LEU A 98 0.93 -13.73 19.37
N GLN A 99 -0.22 -13.80 20.06
CA GLN A 99 -0.28 -13.86 21.51
C GLN A 99 0.11 -15.25 22.05
N GLU A 100 -0.26 -16.33 21.36
CA GLU A 100 0.16 -17.70 21.70
C GLU A 100 1.67 -17.94 21.52
N ARG A 101 2.35 -17.17 20.66
CA ARG A 101 3.79 -17.29 20.42
C ARG A 101 4.66 -16.58 21.44
N ARG A 102 4.08 -15.92 22.45
CA ARG A 102 4.85 -15.22 23.49
C ARG A 102 5.36 -16.25 24.52
N PRO A 103 6.68 -16.44 24.70
CA PRO A 103 7.19 -17.35 25.71
C PRO A 103 6.74 -16.90 27.11
N PRO A 104 6.54 -17.83 28.06
CA PRO A 104 6.24 -17.45 29.44
C PRO A 104 7.35 -16.54 29.97
N GLY A 105 6.96 -15.45 30.63
CA GLY A 105 7.90 -14.53 31.25
C GLY A 105 8.74 -15.22 32.34
N PRO A 106 9.90 -14.67 32.71
CA PRO A 106 10.73 -15.24 33.76
C PRO A 106 9.97 -15.26 35.11
N PRO A 107 10.27 -16.24 35.99
CA PRO A 107 9.61 -16.41 37.28
C PRO A 107 9.83 -15.23 38.22
#